data_AF-A0A6L7LJ71-F1
#
_entry.id   AF-A0A6L7LJ71-F1
#
_cell.length_a   1.000
_cell.length_b   1.000
_cell.length_c   1.000
_cell.angle_alpha   90.00
_cell.angle_beta   90.00
_cell.angle_gamma   90.00
#
_symmetry.space_group_name_H-M   'P 1'
#
loop_
_entity.id
_entity.type
_entity.pdbx_description
1 polymer ?
#
loop_
_entity_poly.entity_id
_entity_poly.type
_entity_poly.pdbx_seq_one_letter_code
_entity_poly.pdbx_strand_id
1 'polypeptide(L)' 'MAHEDVIALLARAEEKYHLKIFENICERTVRDLPLRDRLKVIGRAVMERTDYEGYVLGRRLVSAGEEMDRPC' A
#
# COMPACT_ATOMS: atom_id res chain seq x y z
N MET A 1 -0.45 2.65 15.18
CA MET A 1 0.41 3.49 14.32
C MET A 1 -0.18 4.89 14.27
N ALA A 2 0.64 5.94 14.28
CA ALA A 2 0.11 7.28 14.02
C ALA A 2 -0.31 7.37 12.55
N HIS A 3 -1.37 8.11 12.25
CA HIS A 3 -1.90 8.22 10.88
C HIS A 3 -0.86 8.79 9.90
N GLU A 4 0.05 9.65 10.36
CA GLU A 4 1.19 10.17 9.59
C GLU A 4 2.17 9.07 9.12
N ASP A 5 2.43 8.06 9.95
CA ASP A 5 3.36 6.97 9.62
C ASP A 5 2.87 6.14 8.43
N VAL A 6 1.55 5.98 8.32
CA VAL A 6 0.91 5.16 7.28
C VAL A 6 0.97 5.84 5.91
N ILE A 7 0.81 7.17 5.87
CA ILE A 7 0.94 7.95 4.63
C ILE A 7 2.40 7.93 4.15
N ALA A 8 3.37 8.06 5.06
CA ALA A 8 4.78 7.98 4.71
C ALA A 8 5.19 6.59 4.17
N LEU A 9 4.64 5.51 4.75
CA LEU A 9 4.83 4.14 4.24
C LEU A 9 4.27 3.97 2.83
N LEU A 10 3.07 4.49 2.58
CA LEU A 10 2.43 4.44 1.26
C LEU A 10 3.25 5.21 0.22
N ALA A 11 3.69 6.43 0.56
CA ALA A 11 4.51 7.24 -0.32
C ALA A 11 5.83 6.55 -0.69
N ARG A 12 6.51 5.91 0.27
CA ARG A 12 7.73 5.12 0.01
C ARG A 12 7.48 3.94 -0.93
N ALA A 13 6.36 3.24 -0.77
CA ALA A 13 6.02 2.12 -1.65
C ALA A 13 5.75 2.60 -3.07
N GLU A 14 5.00 3.70 -3.22
CA GLU A 14 4.72 4.30 -4.53
C GLU A 14 5.99 4.84 -5.18
N GLU A 15 6.88 5.51 -4.45
CA GLU A 15 8.14 6.02 -5.00
C GLU A 15 9.06 4.90 -5.48
N LYS A 16 9.23 3.85 -4.67
CA LYS A 16 10.20 2.78 -4.94
C LYS A 16 9.68 1.75 -5.96
N TYR A 17 8.39 1.45 -5.94
CA TYR A 17 7.80 0.35 -6.71
C TYR A 17 6.72 0.79 -7.71
N HIS A 18 6.62 2.11 -8.03
CA HIS A 18 5.61 2.70 -8.91
C HIS A 18 5.30 1.83 -10.14
N LEU A 19 6.32 1.56 -10.96
CA LEU A 19 6.16 0.81 -12.22
C LEU A 19 5.63 -0.60 -11.98
N LYS A 20 6.04 -1.26 -10.90
CA LYS A 20 5.60 -2.62 -10.55
C LYS A 20 4.16 -2.63 -10.04
N ILE A 21 3.76 -1.62 -9.27
CA ILE A 21 2.39 -1.48 -8.75
C ILE A 21 1.42 -1.21 -9.91
N PHE A 22 1.76 -0.28 -10.81
CA PHE A 22 0.85 0.23 -11.83
C PHE A 22 1.00 -0.42 -13.21
N GLU A 23 1.83 -1.46 -13.35
CA GLU A 23 2.04 -2.18 -14.62
C GLU A 23 0.73 -2.64 -15.29
N ASN A 24 -0.27 -3.01 -14.47
CA ASN A 24 -1.58 -3.50 -14.93
C ASN A 24 -2.76 -2.93 -14.12
N ILE A 25 -2.53 -1.80 -13.42
CA ILE A 25 -3.55 -1.17 -12.58
C ILE A 25 -3.61 0.32 -12.95
N CYS A 26 -4.81 0.83 -13.22
CA CYS A 26 -4.98 2.25 -13.49
C CYS A 26 -4.67 3.07 -12.24
N GLU A 27 -3.64 3.92 -12.30
CA GLU A 27 -3.20 4.73 -11.17
C GLU A 27 -4.31 5.65 -10.64
N ARG A 28 -5.08 6.27 -11.54
CA ARG A 28 -6.19 7.15 -11.15
C ARG A 28 -7.22 6.42 -10.29
N THR A 29 -7.62 5.22 -10.72
CA THR A 29 -8.57 4.39 -9.98
C THR A 29 -8.06 4.08 -8.57
N VAL A 30 -6.76 3.79 -8.41
CA VAL A 30 -6.16 3.50 -7.10
C VAL A 30 -6.07 4.74 -6.22
N ARG A 31 -5.76 5.90 -6.79
CA ARG A 31 -5.68 7.18 -6.05
C ARG A 31 -7.04 7.64 -5.53
N ASP A 32 -8.11 7.34 -6.25
CA ASP A 32 -9.49 7.68 -5.88
C ASP A 32 -10.08 6.73 -4.81
N LEU A 33 -9.39 5.62 -4.49
CA LEU A 33 -9.81 4.73 -3.41
C LEU A 33 -9.66 5.40 -2.04
N PRO A 34 -10.53 5.07 -1.07
CA PRO A 34 -10.29 5.38 0.33
C PRO A 34 -8.90 4.90 0.76
N LEU A 35 -8.23 5.66 1.63
CA LEU A 35 -6.85 5.36 2.07
C LEU A 35 -6.70 3.91 2.52
N ARG A 36 -7.67 3.38 3.28
CA ARG A 36 -7.73 1.98 3.69
C ARG A 36 -7.59 1.01 2.53
N ASP A 37 -8.41 1.17 1.51
CA ASP A 37 -8.48 0.25 0.37
C ASP A 37 -7.26 0.42 -0.53
N ARG A 38 -6.77 1.66 -0.68
CA ARG A 38 -5.51 1.95 -1.36
C ARG A 38 -4.32 1.24 -0.72
N LEU A 39 -4.20 1.26 0.62
CA LEU A 39 -3.15 0.55 1.36
C LEU A 39 -3.18 -0.96 1.10
N LYS A 40 -4.37 -1.57 1.09
CA LYS A 40 -4.55 -3.01 0.82
C LYS A 40 -4.18 -3.36 -0.62
N VAL A 41 -4.66 -2.58 -1.60
CA VAL A 41 -4.38 -2.80 -3.02
C VAL A 41 -2.89 -2.64 -3.32
N ILE A 42 -2.29 -1.53 -2.89
CA ILE A 42 -0.87 -1.27 -3.11
C ILE A 42 -0.01 -2.27 -2.33
N GLY A 43 -0.34 -2.55 -1.07
CA GLY A 43 0.38 -3.52 -0.26
C GLY A 43 0.43 -4.90 -0.91
N ARG A 44 -0.70 -5.40 -1.44
CA ARG A 44 -0.75 -6.67 -2.20
C ARG A 44 0.04 -6.60 -3.50
N ALA A 45 -0.12 -5.52 -4.27
CA ALA A 45 0.61 -5.35 -5.53
C ALA A 45 2.13 -5.33 -5.33
N VAL A 46 2.62 -4.70 -4.25
CA VAL A 46 4.04 -4.75 -3.89
C VAL A 46 4.42 -6.18 -3.51
N MET A 47 3.71 -6.83 -2.58
CA MET A 47 4.03 -8.19 -2.15
C MET A 47 4.13 -9.21 -3.31
N GLU A 48 3.27 -9.09 -4.32
CA GLU A 48 3.20 -10.03 -5.43
C GLU A 48 4.27 -9.80 -6.50
N ARG A 49 4.84 -8.59 -6.60
CA ARG A 49 5.58 -8.15 -7.80
C ARG A 49 7.00 -7.66 -7.53
N THR A 50 7.46 -7.71 -6.29
CA THR A 50 8.75 -7.15 -5.89
C THR A 50 9.62 -8.17 -5.15
N ASP A 51 10.73 -7.68 -4.58
CA ASP A 51 11.69 -8.43 -3.78
C ASP A 51 11.27 -8.57 -2.30
N TYR A 52 12.12 -9.21 -1.49
CA TYR A 52 11.86 -9.43 -0.06
C TYR A 52 11.60 -8.13 0.71
N GLU A 53 12.32 -7.05 0.39
CA GLU A 53 12.10 -5.76 1.07
C GLU A 53 10.70 -5.21 0.76
N GLY A 54 10.28 -5.32 -0.51
CA GLY A 54 8.93 -4.93 -0.91
C GLY A 54 7.86 -5.84 -0.30
N TYR A 55 8.11 -7.15 -0.15
CA TYR A 55 7.21 -8.04 0.60
C TYR A 55 7.01 -7.57 2.05
N VAL A 56 8.08 -7.19 2.75
CA VAL A 56 8.00 -6.66 4.12
C VAL A 56 7.23 -5.34 4.17
N LEU A 57 7.49 -4.44 3.21
CA LEU A 57 6.80 -3.17 3.09
C LEU A 57 5.30 -3.36 2.80
N GLY A 58 4.97 -4.21 1.84
CA GLY A 58 3.58 -4.50 1.46
C GLY A 58 2.80 -5.18 2.58
N ARG A 59 3.43 -6.09 3.35
CA ARG A 59 2.86 -6.65 4.59
C ARG A 59 2.46 -5.56 5.57
N ARG A 60 3.33 -4.56 5.80
CA ARG A 60 3.04 -3.44 6.71
C ARG A 60 1.86 -2.58 6.22
N LEU A 61 1.78 -2.33 4.91
CA LEU A 61 0.65 -1.59 4.31
C LEU A 61 -0.67 -2.34 4.49
N VAL A 62 -0.69 -3.64 4.24
CA VAL A 62 -1.90 -4.47 4.41
C VAL A 62 -2.33 -4.45 5.88
N SER A 63 -1.42 -4.69 6.82
CA SER A 63 -1.74 -4.67 8.26
C SER A 63 -2.25 -3.30 8.71
N ALA A 64 -1.64 -2.19 8.25
CA ALA A 64 -2.13 -0.85 8.55
C ALA A 64 -3.57 -0.63 8.02
N GLY A 65 -3.88 -1.12 6.80
CA GLY A 65 -5.23 -1.06 6.26
C GLY A 65 -6.24 -1.97 6.98
N GLU A 66 -5.80 -3.05 7.62
CA GLU A 66 -6.65 -3.92 8.46
C GLU A 66 -6.90 -3.33 9.84
N GLU A 67 -5.90 -2.67 10.45
CA GLU A 67 -6.05 -1.99 11.73
C GLU A 67 -7.04 -0.83 11.66
N MET A 68 -7.12 -0.15 10.51
CA MET A 68 -8.16 0.87 10.25
C MET A 68 -9.59 0.31 10.17
N ASP A 69 -9.74 -1.01 10.05
CA ASP A 69 -11.04 -1.69 9.96
C ASP A 69 -11.56 -2.11 11.35
N ARG A 70 -10.70 -2.14 12.37
CA ARG A 70 -11.11 -2.52 13.73
C ARG A 70 -11.92 -1.39 14.35
N PRO A 71 -13.20 -1.63 14.72
CA PRO A 71 -13.90 -0.70 15.61
C PRO A 71 -13.16 -0.66 16.95
N CYS A 72 -13.01 0.56 17.47
CA CYS A 72 -12.43 0.85 18.78
C CYS A 72 -13.09 0.02 19.89
#